data_AF-A0A4P6ZHW1-F1
#
_entry.id   AF-A0A4P6ZHW1-F1
#
_cell.length_a   1.000
_cell.length_b   1.000
_cell.length_c   1.000
_cell.angle_alpha   90.00
_cell.angle_beta   90.00
_cell.angle_gamma   90.00
#
_symmetry.space_group_name_H-M   'P 1'
#
loop_
_entity.id
_entity.type
_entity.pdbx_description
1 polymer ?
#
loop_
_entity_poly.entity_id
_entity_poly.type
_entity_poly.pdbx_seq_one_letter_code
_entity_poly.pdbx_strand_id
1 'polypeptide(L)' 'MNSSAKTMIRATGLSCPTSGIWESMGNFKTTSPIAKGSPMPDYCGKKIQWKLIQIC' A
#
# COMPACT_ATOMS: atom_id res chain seq x y z
N MET A 1 -24.35 8.87 8.48
CA MET A 1 -24.11 8.34 7.12
C MET A 1 -22.71 7.77 7.11
N ASN A 2 -22.57 6.46 7.00
CA ASN A 2 -21.31 5.80 7.34
C ASN A 2 -20.45 5.69 6.07
N SER A 3 -19.48 6.59 5.93
CA SER A 3 -18.56 6.62 4.80
C SER A 3 -17.85 5.26 4.66
N SER A 4 -18.09 4.56 3.57
CA SER A 4 -17.36 3.33 3.21
C SER A 4 -15.89 3.65 3.00
N ALA A 5 -15.10 3.61 4.07
CA ALA A 5 -13.68 3.92 4.08
C ALA A 5 -12.95 2.95 3.15
N LYS A 6 -12.71 3.39 1.91
CA LYS A 6 -12.23 2.59 0.78
C LYS A 6 -10.77 2.19 1.01
N THR A 7 -10.60 1.20 1.88
CA THR A 7 -9.31 0.61 2.27
C THR A 7 -8.68 0.02 1.03
N MET A 8 -7.80 0.81 0.41
CA MET A 8 -7.21 0.49 -0.87
C MET A 8 -6.02 -0.43 -0.62
N ILE A 9 -6.05 -1.63 -1.18
CA ILE A 9 -5.01 -2.66 -1.01
C ILE A 9 -4.44 -3.01 -2.39
N ARG A 10 -3.12 -3.14 -2.50
CA ARG A 10 -2.42 -3.66 -3.70
C ARG A 10 -1.25 -4.53 -3.24
N ALA A 11 -0.98 -5.64 -3.92
CA ALA A 11 0.10 -6.56 -3.56
C ALA A 11 1.47 -6.07 -4.07
N THR A 12 2.56 -6.52 -3.41
CA THR A 12 3.95 -6.41 -3.91
C THR A 12 4.06 -6.74 -5.40
N GLY A 13 4.81 -5.93 -6.13
CA GLY A 13 5.03 -6.05 -7.58
C GLY A 13 3.92 -5.47 -8.47
N LEU A 14 2.73 -5.16 -7.93
CA LEU A 14 1.66 -4.50 -8.71
C LEU A 14 1.88 -2.98 -8.77
N SER A 15 1.65 -2.37 -9.93
CA SER A 15 1.73 -0.92 -10.13
C SER A 15 0.85 -0.14 -9.15
N CYS A 16 1.43 0.78 -8.40
CA CYS A 16 0.78 1.50 -7.30
C CYS A 16 -0.43 2.28 -7.77
N PRO A 17 -1.58 2.09 -7.10
CA PRO A 17 -3.37 2.73 -8.05
C PRO A 17 -3.45 4.27 -7.93
N THR A 18 -2.69 4.87 -7.00
CA THR A 18 -2.78 6.26 -6.49
C THR A 18 -1.54 6.58 -5.65
N SER A 19 -1.01 7.80 -5.72
CA SER A 19 0.11 8.25 -4.89
C SER A 19 -0.29 8.35 -3.40
N GLY A 20 0.64 8.08 -2.50
CA GLY A 20 0.39 8.21 -1.06
C GLY A 20 1.35 7.43 -0.18
N ILE A 21 1.02 7.38 1.12
CA ILE A 21 1.71 6.56 2.12
C ILE A 21 0.96 5.24 2.27
N TRP A 22 1.70 4.14 2.16
CA TRP A 22 1.20 2.77 2.24
C TRP A 22 1.81 2.04 3.44
N GLU A 23 1.01 1.28 4.17
CA GLU A 23 1.42 0.42 5.29
C GLU A 23 1.50 -1.05 4.83
N SER A 24 2.57 -1.76 5.21
CA SER A 24 2.68 -3.21 5.03
C SER A 24 1.66 -3.97 5.90
N MET A 25 0.88 -4.84 5.26
CA MET A 25 -0.01 -5.77 5.95
C MET A 25 0.73 -7.08 6.23
N GLY A 26 0.99 -7.33 7.52
CA GLY A 26 1.63 -8.54 8.05
C GLY A 26 1.92 -8.37 9.54
N ASN A 27 2.70 -9.29 10.12
CA ASN A 27 3.10 -9.21 11.54
C ASN A 27 3.93 -7.95 11.85
N PHE A 28 4.63 -7.40 10.85
CA PHE A 28 5.36 -6.15 10.94
C PHE A 28 4.70 -5.09 10.06
N LYS A 29 4.36 -3.97 10.68
CA LYS A 29 3.87 -2.76 10.02
C LYS A 29 5.07 -1.87 9.69
N THR A 30 5.14 -1.41 8.45
CA THR A 30 6.17 -0.52 7.94
C THR A 30 5.50 0.37 6.91
N THR A 31 5.67 1.68 7.03
CA THR A 31 5.10 2.65 6.09
C THR A 31 6.10 3.00 5.01
N SER A 32 5.61 3.29 3.80
CA SER A 32 6.44 3.73 2.67
C SER A 32 5.65 4.68 1.76
N PRO A 33 6.24 5.80 1.32
CA PRO A 33 5.65 6.63 0.28
C PRO A 33 5.80 5.92 -1.08
N ILE A 34 4.72 5.77 -1.83
CA ILE A 34 4.73 5.11 -3.14
C ILE A 34 3.93 5.97 -4.12
N ALA A 35 4.59 6.44 -5.19
CA ALA A 35 3.96 7.21 -6.25
C ALA A 35 3.07 6.35 -7.15
N LYS A 36 2.00 6.93 -7.69
CA LYS A 36 1.10 6.29 -8.67
C LYS A 36 1.89 5.72 -9.86
N GLY A 37 1.64 4.45 -10.20
CA GLY A 37 2.29 3.74 -11.30
C GLY A 37 3.53 2.93 -10.89
N SER A 38 4.35 3.42 -9.96
CA SER A 38 5.52 2.69 -9.44
C SER A 38 5.10 1.34 -8.82
N PRO A 39 5.80 0.22 -9.04
CA PRO A 39 5.42 -1.06 -8.43
C PRO A 39 5.50 -1.00 -6.90
N MET A 40 4.57 -1.67 -6.20
CA MET A 40 4.66 -1.87 -4.76
C MET A 40 5.93 -2.63 -4.39
N PRO A 41 6.77 -2.12 -3.45
CA PRO A 41 8.05 -2.74 -3.14
C PRO A 41 7.91 -4.07 -2.39
N ASP A 42 8.97 -4.87 -2.46
CA ASP A 42 9.12 -6.13 -1.73
C ASP A 42 9.53 -5.87 -0.28
N TYR A 43 8.96 -6.63 0.66
CA TYR A 43 9.35 -6.54 2.06
C TYR A 43 10.26 -7.70 2.43
N CYS A 44 11.58 -7.44 2.47
CA CYS A 44 12.62 -8.47 2.67
C CYS A 44 12.47 -9.66 1.71
N GLY A 45 12.21 -9.38 0.42
CA GLY A 45 11.97 -10.39 -0.63
C GLY A 45 10.63 -11.14 -0.54
N LYS A 46 9.77 -10.80 0.43
CA LYS A 46 8.44 -11.41 0.59
C LYS A 46 7.39 -10.58 -0.13
N LYS A 47 6.51 -11.27 -0.87
CA LYS A 47 5.30 -10.68 -1.44
C LYS A 47 4.28 -10.47 -0.34
N ILE A 48 4.00 -9.21 -0.03
CA ILE A 48 3.04 -8.80 0.99
C ILE A 48 1.89 -8.00 0.35
N GLN A 49 0.89 -7.66 1.15
CA GLN A 49 -0.12 -6.67 0.77
C GLN A 49 0.25 -5.31 1.36
N TRP A 50 -0.01 -4.24 0.59
CA TRP A 50 0.17 -2.86 1.02
C TRP A 50 -1.20 -2.19 1.11
N LYS A 51 -1.48 -1.53 2.24
CA LYS A 51 -2.71 -0.76 2.51
C LYS A 51 -2.44 0.74 2.45
N LEU A 52 -3.22 1.47 1.67
CA LEU A 52 -3.20 2.93 1.65
C LEU A 52 -3.66 3.48 3.00
N ILE A 53 -2.84 4.31 3.64
CA ILE A 53 -3.19 5.01 4.90
C ILE A 53 -3.38 6.52 4.69
N GLN A 54 -2.72 7.11 3.69
CA GLN A 54 -2.84 8.53 3.35
C GLN A 54 -2.64 8.73 1.85
N ILE A 55 -3.53 9.48 1.19
CA ILE A 55 -3.38 9.89 -0.22
C ILE A 55 -2.50 11.14 -0.31
N CYS A 56 -1.74 11.25 -1.40
CA CYS A 56 -1.03 12.46 -1.83
C CYS A 56 -1.39 12.79 -3.29
#